data_AF-A0A9X0JXC7-F1
#
_entry.id   AF-A0A9X0JXC7-F1
#
_cell.length_a   1.000
_cell.length_b   1.000
_cell.length_c   1.000
_cell.angle_alpha   90.00
_cell.angle_beta   90.00
_cell.angle_gamma   90.00
#
_symmetry.space_group_name_H-M   'P 1'
#
loop_
_entity.id
_entity.type
_entity.pdbx_description
1 polymer ?
#
loop_
_entity_poly.entity_id
_entity_poly.type
_entity_poly.pdbx_seq_one_letter_code
_entity_poly.pdbx_strand_id
1 'polypeptide(L)' 'MPDLHAKINRLRTEQKEMASDIQNLEKRTTINEKDISIINNQLEKVCSNTTWILRIVMSAIIMAILGLIIKL' A
#
# COMPACT_ATOMS: atom_id res chain seq x y z
N MET A 1 23.62 -11.53 47.85
CA MET A 1 24.14 -11.16 46.52
C MET A 1 23.31 -10.00 45.95
N PRO A 2 23.55 -8.75 46.37
CA PRO A 2 22.82 -7.55 45.90
C PRO A 2 22.96 -7.31 44.39
N ASP A 3 24.07 -7.75 43.79
CA ASP A 3 24.34 -7.63 42.36
C ASP A 3 23.34 -8.41 41.48
N LEU A 4 22.91 -9.59 41.95
CA LEU A 4 21.93 -10.42 41.24
C LEU A 4 20.55 -9.76 41.17
N HIS A 5 20.10 -9.13 42.28
CA HIS A 5 18.84 -8.39 42.31
C HIS A 5 18.87 -7.16 41.41
N ALA A 6 20.01 -6.45 41.35
CA ALA A 6 20.20 -5.33 40.44
C ALA A 6 20.11 -5.79 38.98
N LYS A 7 20.73 -6.92 38.63
CA LYS A 7 20.68 -7.50 37.28
C LYS A 7 19.27 -7.92 36.88
N ILE A 8 18.51 -8.55 37.78
CA ILE A 8 17.11 -8.93 37.54
C ILE A 8 16.24 -7.70 37.28
N ASN A 9 16.42 -6.63 38.07
CA ASN A 9 15.65 -5.40 37.88
C ASN A 9 15.96 -4.70 36.56
N ARG A 10 17.23 -4.68 36.11
CA ARG A 10 17.63 -4.15 34.80
C ARG A 10 16.95 -4.93 33.67
N LEU A 11 17.06 -6.26 33.69
CA LEU A 11 16.43 -7.12 32.68
C LEU A 11 14.91 -6.93 32.62
N ARG A 12 14.25 -6.73 33.77
CA ARG A 12 12.81 -6.47 33.82
C ARG A 12 12.43 -5.13 33.19
N THR A 13 13.25 -4.09 33.39
CA THR A 13 13.04 -2.79 32.77
C THR A 13 13.26 -2.87 31.26
N GLU A 14 14.34 -3.50 30.81
CA GLU A 14 14.63 -3.72 29.39
C GLU A 14 13.51 -4.53 28.70
N GLN A 15 12.99 -5.57 29.35
CA GLN A 15 11.87 -6.35 28.83
C GLN A 15 10.59 -5.51 28.69
N LYS A 16 10.34 -4.59 29.62
CA LYS A 16 9.17 -3.69 29.57
C LYS A 16 9.30 -2.68 28.44
N GLU A 17 10.49 -2.15 28.22
CA GLU A 17 10.79 -1.24 27.11
C GLU A 17 10.62 -1.96 25.77
N MET A 18 11.18 -3.16 25.64
CA MET A 18 11.02 -3.99 24.45
C MET A 18 9.55 -4.32 24.14
N ALA A 19 8.74 -4.60 25.16
CA ALA A 19 7.30 -4.84 24.97
C ALA A 19 6.56 -3.59 24.45
N SER A 20 6.95 -2.40 24.92
CA SER A 20 6.40 -1.13 24.43
C SER A 20 6.79 -0.88 22.97
N ASP A 21 8.04 -1.16 22.61
CA ASP A 21 8.53 -1.01 21.24
C ASP A 21 7.83 -1.98 20.28
N ILE A 22 7.64 -3.24 20.70
CA ILE A 22 6.87 -4.23 19.94
C ILE A 22 5.45 -3.73 19.69
N GLN A 23 4.76 -3.22 20.71
CA GLN A 23 3.41 -2.68 20.54
C GLN A 23 3.36 -1.50 19.56
N ASN A 24 4.39 -0.65 19.56
CA ASN A 24 4.47 0.47 18.62
C ASN A 24 4.75 -0.02 17.19
N LEU A 25 5.61 -1.04 17.04
CA LEU A 25 5.87 -1.68 15.75
C LEU A 25 4.61 -2.35 15.20
N GLU A 26 3.87 -3.10 16.03
CA GLU A 26 2.59 -3.71 15.63
C GLU A 26 1.60 -2.67 15.11
N LYS A 27 1.42 -1.55 15.83
CA LYS A 27 0.54 -0.45 15.38
C LYS A 27 0.96 0.08 14.02
N ARG A 28 2.26 0.35 13.82
CA ARG A 28 2.79 0.85 12.54
C ARG A 28 2.62 -0.17 11.42
N THR A 29 2.83 -1.45 11.70
CA THR A 29 2.61 -2.54 10.74
C THR A 29 1.15 -2.63 10.33
N THR A 30 0.20 -2.60 11.28
CA THR A 30 -1.25 -2.61 10.96
C THR A 30 -1.66 -1.39 10.14
N ILE A 31 -1.12 -0.21 10.43
CA ILE A 31 -1.37 0.99 9.63
C ILE A 31 -0.80 0.80 8.22
N ASN A 32 0.43 0.31 8.09
CA ASN A 32 1.06 0.05 6.80
C ASN A 32 0.28 -0.99 5.97
N GLU A 33 -0.21 -2.07 6.59
CA GLU A 33 -1.06 -3.08 5.92
C GLU A 33 -2.35 -2.44 5.37
N LYS A 34 -2.98 -1.56 6.16
CA LYS A 34 -4.16 -0.82 5.72
C LYS A 34 -3.84 0.13 4.56
N ASP A 35 -2.74 0.87 4.64
CA ASP A 35 -2.31 1.79 3.58
C ASP A 35 -2.01 1.04 2.28
N ILE A 36 -1.34 -0.12 2.36
CA ILE A 36 -1.10 -1.00 1.20
C ILE A 36 -2.43 -1.44 0.56
N SER A 37 -3.42 -1.83 1.37
CA SER A 37 -4.74 -2.21 0.87
C SER A 37 -5.45 -1.05 0.14
N ILE A 38 -5.36 0.16 0.68
CA ILE A 38 -5.92 1.36 0.06
C ILE A 38 -5.23 1.67 -1.27
N ILE A 39 -3.90 1.59 -1.30
CA ILE A 39 -3.10 1.81 -2.51
C ILE A 39 -3.49 0.79 -3.59
N ASN A 40 -3.65 -0.49 -3.24
CA ASN A 40 -4.04 -1.51 -4.22
C ASN A 40 -5.42 -1.21 -4.84
N ASN A 41 -6.40 -0.82 -4.04
CA ASN A 41 -7.73 -0.45 -4.54
C ASN A 41 -7.70 0.81 -5.42
N GLN A 42 -6.89 1.81 -5.07
CA GLN A 42 -6.70 2.99 -5.91
C GLN A 42 -6.03 2.63 -7.24
N LEU A 43 -5.04 1.74 -7.21
CA LEU A 43 -4.34 1.25 -8.40
C LEU A 43 -5.30 0.50 -9.34
N GLU A 44 -6.18 -0.36 -8.81
CA GLU A 44 -7.20 -1.04 -9.60
C GLU A 44 -8.14 -0.06 -10.31
N LYS A 45 -8.59 0.99 -9.61
CA LYS A 45 -9.42 2.05 -10.21
C LYS A 45 -8.69 2.80 -11.31
N VAL A 46 -7.42 3.15 -11.08
CA VAL A 46 -6.58 3.78 -12.10
C VAL A 46 -6.44 2.88 -13.33
N CYS A 47 -6.13 1.60 -13.12
CA CYS A 47 -5.97 0.61 -14.20
C CYS A 47 -7.26 0.44 -15.03
N SER A 48 -8.41 0.39 -14.36
CA SER A 48 -9.73 0.35 -15.02
C SER A 48 -9.95 1.59 -15.88
N ASN A 49 -9.71 2.78 -15.32
CA ASN A 49 -9.86 4.04 -16.04
C ASN A 49 -8.91 4.13 -17.25
N THR A 50 -7.64 3.74 -17.12
CA THR A 50 -6.69 3.74 -18.23
C THR A 50 -7.08 2.74 -19.32
N THR A 51 -7.64 1.59 -18.95
CA THR A 51 -8.18 0.61 -19.91
C THR A 51 -9.38 1.16 -20.67
N TRP A 52 -10.27 1.88 -19.99
CA TRP A 52 -11.41 2.57 -20.62
C TRP A 52 -10.95 3.66 -21.59
N ILE A 53 -9.96 4.47 -21.19
CA ILE A 53 -9.38 5.51 -22.05
C ILE A 53 -8.77 4.90 -23.31
N LEU A 54 -8.01 3.80 -23.18
CA LEU A 54 -7.42 3.11 -24.33
C LEU A 54 -8.48 2.71 -25.36
N ARG A 55 -9.62 2.17 -24.92
CA ARG A 55 -10.72 1.78 -25.80
C ARG A 55 -11.30 2.98 -26.55
N ILE A 56 -11.54 4.09 -25.86
CA ILE A 56 -12.09 5.32 -26.48
C ILE A 56 -11.13 5.84 -27.55
N VAL A 57 -9.84 5.90 -27.25
CA VAL A 57 -8.81 6.36 -28.19
C VAL A 57 -8.76 5.45 -29.42
N MET A 58 -8.75 4.12 -29.22
CA MET A 58 -8.76 3.16 -30.33
C MET A 58 -10.03 3.28 -31.19
N SER A 59 -11.21 3.41 -30.57
CA SER A 59 -12.47 3.61 -31.30
C SER A 59 -12.47 4.90 -32.12
N ALA A 60 -11.95 5.99 -31.55
CA ALA A 60 -11.85 7.27 -32.26
C ALA A 60 -10.92 7.17 -33.48
N ILE A 61 -9.78 6.51 -33.34
CA ILE A 61 -8.84 6.28 -34.46
C ILE A 61 -9.50 5.43 -35.56
N ILE A 62 -10.17 4.33 -35.19
CA ILE A 62 -10.85 3.44 -36.15
C ILE A 62 -11.96 4.22 -36.89
N MET A 63 -12.79 4.98 -36.18
CA MET A 63 -13.84 5.81 -36.79
C MET A 63 -13.26 6.86 -37.74
N ALA A 64 -12.15 7.49 -37.38
CA ALA A 64 -11.49 8.47 -38.26
C ALA A 64 -11.01 7.81 -39.56
N ILE A 65 -10.38 6.64 -39.50
CA ILE A 65 -9.91 5.91 -40.68
C ILE A 65 -11.08 5.46 -41.55
N LEU A 66 -12.13 4.88 -40.97
CA LEU A 66 -13.34 4.48 -41.72
C LEU A 66 -14.03 5.67 -42.38
N GLY A 67 -14.12 6.80 -41.68
CA GLY A 67 -14.67 8.04 -42.21
C GLY A 67 -13.88 8.57 -43.41
N LEU A 68 -12.55 8.44 -43.41
CA LEU A 68 -11.71 8.78 -44.55
C LEU A 68 -11.93 7.84 -45.74
N ILE A 69 -12.06 6.53 -45.50
CA ILE A 69 -12.31 5.53 -46.55
C ILE A 69 -13.68 5.75 -47.20
N ILE A 70 -14.73 6.05 -46.42
CA ILE A 70 -16.09 6.27 -46.95
C ILE A 70 -16.21 7.59 -47.72
N LYS A 71 -15.37 8.59 -47.39
CA LYS A 71 -15.32 9.88 -48.10
C LYS A 71 -14.47 9.82 -49.38
N LEU A 72 -13.60 8.81 -49.53
CA LEU A 72 -12.80 8.56 -50.73
C LEU A 72 -13.68 7.92 -51.81
#